data_AF-A0A354EHV2-F1
#
_entry.id   AF-A0A354EHV2-F1
#
_cell.length_a   1.000
_cell.length_b   1.000
_cell.length_c   1.000
_cell.angle_alpha   90.00
_cell.angle_beta   90.00
_cell.angle_gamma   90.00
#
_symmetry.space_group_name_H-M   'P 1'
#
loop_
_entity.id
_entity.type
_entity.pdbx_description
1 polymer ?
#
loop_
_entity_poly.entity_id
_entity_poly.type
_entity_poly.pdbx_seq_one_letter_code
_entity_poly.pdbx_strand_id
1 'polypeptide(L)'
;MTALCALLVLMLLGGCGLKTMPVPPQDIVPTAITDLNYVLDEKGVTLSWTYPARTVRGEEVSDITAFDLYRAVVPAASYCDTCPIPFGEPMQIPGGVVPEGKPKTATYASTLLRPGHLYFFMVRSRSGWWAESADSNVVSFLWNIPPAAPGQLAVETSGNGISLSWLPVTTHPDGSIIPEPVKYQVFRSQAGGPFAPLDGLLDKAAYTDTEVEAGRSYQYKVQAVTIYDKGQVGGGVTAPATAVPVDRTASTPPEGVTAIRTVAGVKVLWNEGQDRSVRGYRVYRRLPDEQRATMVGEVSVPATLFDDQAPPQAEMWFYSVTSLDNASPPNESSPSAEVKVRN
;
A
#
# COMPACT_ATOMS: atom_id res chain seq x y z
N MET A 1 12.89 -70.04 -58.73
CA MET A 1 11.99 -68.88 -58.96
C MET A 1 11.25 -68.59 -57.66
N THR A 2 12.00 -67.98 -56.75
CA THR A 2 11.79 -67.92 -55.31
C THR A 2 11.95 -66.48 -54.81
N ALA A 3 11.83 -65.50 -55.71
CA ALA A 3 12.14 -64.10 -55.40
C ALA A 3 11.07 -63.08 -55.85
N LEU A 4 10.01 -63.51 -56.57
CA LEU A 4 9.06 -62.56 -57.17
C LEU A 4 7.72 -62.41 -56.41
N CYS A 5 7.34 -63.37 -55.57
CA CYS A 5 6.08 -63.29 -54.81
C CYS A 5 6.20 -62.62 -53.43
N ALA A 6 7.41 -62.51 -52.88
CA ALA A 6 7.63 -61.86 -51.58
C ALA A 6 7.77 -60.33 -51.66
N LEU A 7 8.04 -59.78 -52.85
CA LEU A 7 8.26 -58.34 -53.04
C LEU A 7 6.96 -57.53 -53.24
N LEU A 8 5.83 -58.19 -53.52
CA LEU A 8 4.55 -57.50 -53.77
C LEU A 8 3.70 -57.27 -52.51
N VAL A 9 4.03 -57.91 -51.39
CA VAL A 9 3.25 -57.82 -50.14
C VAL A 9 3.76 -56.70 -49.22
N LEU A 10 4.99 -56.19 -49.42
CA LEU A 10 5.57 -55.14 -48.59
C LEU A 10 5.21 -53.70 -49.00
N MET A 11 4.55 -53.47 -50.13
CA MET A 11 4.11 -52.13 -50.58
C MET A 11 2.67 -51.76 -50.16
N LEU A 12 1.98 -52.61 -49.39
CA LEU A 12 0.61 -52.37 -48.92
C LEU A 12 0.52 -51.89 -47.47
N LEU A 13 1.63 -51.54 -46.83
CA LEU A 13 1.62 -50.69 -45.64
C LEU A 13 1.41 -49.22 -46.08
N GLY A 14 0.28 -48.98 -46.75
CA GLY A 14 -0.23 -47.64 -46.98
C GLY A 14 -0.53 -47.04 -45.62
N GLY A 15 0.35 -46.14 -45.17
CA GLY A 15 0.09 -45.33 -43.99
C GLY A 15 -1.27 -44.67 -44.14
N CYS A 16 -2.20 -44.99 -43.23
CA CYS A 16 -3.47 -44.30 -43.12
C CYS A 16 -3.18 -42.89 -42.59
N GLY A 17 -2.74 -41.99 -43.47
CA GLY A 17 -2.81 -40.57 -43.22
C GLY A 17 -4.28 -40.17 -43.25
N LEU A 18 -4.93 -40.16 -42.08
CA LEU A 18 -6.28 -39.62 -41.93
C LEU A 18 -6.23 -38.14 -42.30
N LYS A 19 -6.67 -37.80 -43.51
CA LYS A 19 -6.92 -36.42 -43.91
C LYS A 19 -8.17 -35.96 -43.18
N THR A 20 -7.99 -35.40 -41.98
CA THR A 20 -9.05 -34.66 -41.31
C THR A 20 -9.42 -33.44 -42.14
N MET A 21 -10.63 -32.94 -41.94
CA MET A 21 -11.05 -31.71 -42.61
C MET A 21 -10.09 -30.58 -42.24
N PRO A 22 -9.69 -29.73 -43.21
CA PRO A 22 -8.88 -28.56 -42.90
C PRO A 22 -9.65 -27.70 -41.91
N VAL A 23 -9.07 -27.49 -40.73
CA VAL A 23 -9.64 -26.60 -39.71
C VAL A 23 -9.52 -25.17 -40.24
N PRO A 24 -10.63 -24.43 -40.39
CA PRO A 24 -10.60 -23.04 -40.77
C PRO A 24 -9.62 -22.25 -39.90
N PRO A 25 -8.80 -21.35 -40.47
CA PRO A 25 -7.79 -20.62 -39.71
C PRO A 25 -8.38 -19.93 -38.47
N GLN A 26 -9.58 -19.37 -38.57
CA GLN A 26 -10.27 -18.65 -37.50
C GLN A 26 -10.67 -19.51 -36.30
N ASP A 27 -10.84 -20.83 -36.49
CA ASP A 27 -11.30 -21.73 -35.43
C ASP A 27 -10.18 -22.00 -34.43
N ILE A 28 -8.93 -21.79 -34.83
CA ILE A 28 -7.75 -21.96 -33.97
C ILE A 28 -7.10 -20.64 -33.55
N VAL A 29 -7.51 -19.49 -34.10
CA VAL A 29 -6.92 -18.18 -33.72
C VAL A 29 -7.28 -17.84 -32.27
N PRO A 30 -6.31 -17.67 -31.37
CA PRO A 30 -6.59 -17.27 -29.99
C PRO A 30 -7.14 -15.83 -29.91
N THR A 31 -7.91 -15.54 -28.86
CA THR A 31 -8.28 -14.16 -28.54
C THR A 31 -7.04 -13.31 -28.25
N ALA A 32 -7.12 -12.00 -28.54
CA ALA A 32 -6.08 -11.07 -28.16
C ALA A 32 -5.86 -11.03 -26.64
N ILE A 33 -4.60 -10.91 -26.25
CA ILE A 33 -4.21 -10.65 -24.86
C ILE A 33 -4.65 -9.23 -24.51
N THR A 34 -5.29 -9.04 -23.34
CA THR A 34 -5.78 -7.72 -22.92
C THR A 34 -5.21 -7.26 -21.59
N ASP A 35 -4.43 -8.12 -20.94
CA ASP A 35 -3.88 -7.92 -19.60
C ASP A 35 -2.34 -7.89 -19.61
N LEU A 36 -1.72 -7.51 -20.73
CA LEU A 36 -0.28 -7.28 -20.76
C LEU A 36 0.08 -6.19 -19.76
N ASN A 37 0.97 -6.51 -18.83
CA ASN A 37 1.39 -5.69 -17.70
C ASN A 37 2.93 -5.76 -17.57
N TYR A 38 3.50 -4.81 -16.83
CA TYR A 38 4.91 -4.80 -16.48
C TYR A 38 5.16 -4.36 -15.03
N VAL A 39 6.26 -4.83 -14.47
CA VAL A 39 6.83 -4.32 -13.21
C VAL A 39 8.28 -3.92 -13.49
N LEU A 40 8.67 -2.74 -13.01
CA LEU A 40 10.05 -2.27 -13.05
C LEU A 40 10.73 -2.53 -11.72
N ASP A 41 11.99 -2.92 -11.78
CA ASP A 41 12.88 -3.00 -10.63
C ASP A 41 14.26 -2.40 -10.98
N GLU A 42 15.22 -2.51 -10.07
CA GLU A 42 16.60 -2.02 -10.27
C GLU A 42 17.37 -2.75 -11.39
N LYS A 43 16.89 -3.92 -11.85
CA LYS A 43 17.55 -4.77 -12.85
C LYS A 43 16.93 -4.64 -14.23
N GLY A 44 15.67 -4.26 -14.34
CA GLY A 44 15.00 -4.12 -15.63
C GLY A 44 13.48 -4.08 -15.56
N VAL A 45 12.87 -4.65 -16.59
CA VAL A 45 11.42 -4.85 -16.68
C VAL A 45 11.09 -6.33 -16.65
N THR A 46 10.05 -6.69 -15.91
CA THR A 46 9.36 -7.98 -16.03
C THR A 46 7.97 -7.76 -16.59
N LEU A 47 7.72 -8.29 -17.78
CA LEU A 47 6.40 -8.32 -18.43
C LEU A 47 5.62 -9.56 -17.96
N SER A 48 4.30 -9.44 -17.86
CA SER A 48 3.40 -10.56 -17.57
C SER A 48 2.08 -10.44 -18.33
N TRP A 49 1.51 -11.57 -18.74
CA TRP A 49 0.21 -11.65 -19.40
C TRP A 49 -0.42 -13.05 -19.23
N THR A 50 -1.74 -13.15 -19.37
CA THR A 50 -2.44 -14.43 -19.27
C THR A 50 -2.48 -15.14 -20.63
N TYR A 51 -2.31 -16.47 -20.62
CA TYR A 51 -2.51 -17.30 -21.81
C TYR A 51 -3.97 -17.20 -22.26
N PRO A 52 -4.25 -16.96 -23.56
CA PRO A 52 -5.61 -16.94 -24.05
C PRO A 52 -6.23 -18.34 -23.91
N ALA A 53 -7.32 -18.43 -23.16
CA ALA A 53 -8.03 -19.69 -22.93
C ALA A 53 -8.99 -20.04 -24.06
N ARG A 54 -9.31 -19.07 -24.93
CA ARG A 54 -10.30 -19.22 -25.99
C ARG A 54 -9.85 -18.67 -27.33
N THR A 55 -10.46 -19.18 -28.38
CA THR A 55 -10.32 -18.70 -29.75
C THR A 55 -11.28 -17.55 -30.01
N VAL A 56 -11.11 -16.86 -31.14
CA VAL A 56 -12.02 -15.77 -31.55
C VAL A 56 -13.47 -16.25 -31.79
N ARG A 57 -13.70 -17.55 -31.95
CA ARG A 57 -15.04 -18.17 -31.99
C ARG A 57 -15.53 -18.69 -30.64
N GLY A 58 -14.72 -18.59 -29.59
CA GLY A 58 -15.06 -19.04 -28.24
C GLY A 58 -14.74 -20.50 -27.94
N GLU A 59 -14.07 -21.20 -28.84
CA GLU A 59 -13.58 -22.57 -28.60
C GLU A 59 -12.40 -22.56 -27.64
N GLU A 60 -12.14 -23.66 -26.95
CA GLU A 60 -11.01 -23.75 -26.01
C GLU A 60 -9.68 -23.87 -26.73
N VAL A 61 -8.70 -23.11 -26.26
CA VAL A 61 -7.30 -23.23 -26.70
C VAL A 61 -6.61 -24.20 -25.78
N SER A 62 -6.12 -25.31 -26.31
CA SER A 62 -5.39 -26.33 -25.54
C SER A 62 -3.88 -26.10 -25.51
N ASP A 63 -3.33 -25.41 -26.52
CA ASP A 63 -1.90 -25.15 -26.63
C ASP A 63 -1.64 -23.80 -27.33
N ILE A 64 -0.64 -23.10 -26.82
CA ILE A 64 -0.02 -21.95 -27.48
C ILE A 64 1.39 -22.37 -27.86
N THR A 65 1.71 -22.35 -29.15
CA THR A 65 3.05 -22.74 -29.62
C THR A 65 4.09 -21.68 -29.25
N ALA A 66 3.73 -20.40 -29.37
CA ALA A 66 4.62 -19.29 -29.03
C ALA A 66 3.87 -17.97 -28.79
N PHE A 67 4.60 -17.01 -28.21
CA PHE A 67 4.23 -15.61 -28.20
C PHE A 67 5.25 -14.79 -29.01
N ASP A 68 4.76 -13.93 -29.89
CA ASP A 68 5.57 -12.94 -30.58
C ASP A 68 5.57 -11.66 -29.74
N LEU A 69 6.68 -11.40 -29.05
CA LEU A 69 6.87 -10.19 -28.25
C LEU A 69 7.51 -9.10 -29.12
N TYR A 70 6.73 -8.06 -29.41
CA TYR A 70 7.20 -6.88 -30.11
C TYR A 70 7.77 -5.86 -29.13
N ARG A 71 8.89 -5.24 -29.50
CA ARG A 71 9.54 -4.19 -28.72
C ARG A 71 9.88 -2.99 -29.60
N ALA A 72 9.54 -1.80 -29.15
CA ALA A 72 10.08 -0.55 -29.69
C ALA A 72 10.91 0.16 -28.61
N VAL A 73 12.00 0.79 -29.01
CA VAL A 73 12.88 1.56 -28.11
C VAL A 73 13.14 2.91 -28.75
N VAL A 74 12.63 3.97 -28.13
CA VAL A 74 12.67 5.33 -28.68
C VAL A 74 13.34 6.26 -27.67
N PRO A 75 14.31 7.11 -28.07
CA PRO A 75 14.84 8.12 -27.17
C PRO A 75 13.72 9.04 -26.69
N ALA A 76 13.61 9.23 -25.36
CA ALA A 76 12.49 9.96 -24.76
C ALA A 76 12.42 11.41 -25.27
N ALA A 77 13.58 12.04 -25.48
CA ALA A 77 13.68 13.42 -25.97
C ALA A 77 13.18 13.61 -27.42
N SER A 78 13.11 12.56 -28.23
CA SER A 78 12.66 12.62 -29.63
C SER A 78 11.22 12.13 -29.85
N TYR A 79 10.58 11.59 -28.82
CA TYR A 79 9.27 10.96 -28.98
C TYR A 79 8.14 12.00 -28.96
N CYS A 80 7.23 11.89 -29.93
CA CYS A 80 5.99 12.66 -29.99
C CYS A 80 4.78 11.73 -29.74
N ASP A 81 3.76 12.21 -29.03
CA ASP A 81 2.65 11.37 -28.59
C ASP A 81 1.78 10.85 -29.74
N THR A 82 1.82 11.51 -30.90
CA THR A 82 1.10 11.11 -32.12
C THR A 82 1.97 10.34 -33.11
N CYS A 83 3.24 10.07 -32.78
CA CYS A 83 4.16 9.37 -33.66
C CYS A 83 3.81 7.86 -33.68
N PRO A 84 3.79 7.21 -34.86
CA PRO A 84 3.68 5.76 -34.93
C PRO A 84 4.80 5.08 -34.13
N ILE A 85 4.46 4.05 -33.35
CA ILE A 85 5.43 3.31 -32.54
C ILE A 85 6.24 2.40 -33.47
N PRO A 86 7.57 2.56 -33.56
CA PRO A 86 8.40 1.78 -34.48
C PRO A 86 8.77 0.43 -33.86
N PHE A 87 7.82 -0.50 -33.79
CA PHE A 87 8.10 -1.87 -33.34
C PHE A 87 9.11 -2.54 -34.27
N GLY A 88 10.15 -3.14 -33.68
CA GLY A 88 11.10 -3.98 -34.40
C GLY A 88 10.56 -5.38 -34.67
N GLU A 89 11.42 -6.25 -35.21
CA GLU A 89 11.10 -7.67 -35.36
C GLU A 89 10.75 -8.31 -34.01
N PRO A 90 9.71 -9.14 -33.95
CA PRO A 90 9.30 -9.76 -32.71
C PRO A 90 10.29 -10.82 -32.26
N MET A 91 10.46 -10.94 -30.96
CA MET A 91 11.16 -12.07 -30.36
C MET A 91 10.15 -13.16 -30.00
N GLN A 92 10.44 -14.38 -30.41
CA GLN A 92 9.57 -15.53 -30.14
C GLN A 92 9.85 -16.09 -28.74
N ILE A 93 8.81 -16.14 -27.91
CA ILE A 93 8.83 -16.74 -26.57
C ILE A 93 8.08 -18.07 -26.65
N PRO A 94 8.68 -19.20 -26.22
CA PRO A 94 8.00 -20.49 -26.22
C PRO A 94 6.71 -20.45 -25.40
N GLY A 95 5.65 -21.01 -25.97
CA GLY A 95 4.38 -21.18 -25.26
C GLY A 95 4.33 -22.52 -24.51
N GLY A 96 3.15 -23.13 -24.52
CA GLY A 96 2.90 -24.50 -24.08
C GLY A 96 1.44 -24.69 -23.71
N VAL A 97 1.17 -25.86 -23.13
CA VAL A 97 -0.19 -26.30 -22.79
C VAL A 97 -0.91 -25.26 -21.93
N VAL A 98 -2.16 -25.00 -22.30
CA VAL A 98 -3.12 -24.15 -21.59
C VAL A 98 -4.00 -25.07 -20.75
N PRO A 99 -3.89 -25.04 -19.41
CA PRO A 99 -4.68 -25.90 -18.55
C PRO A 99 -6.16 -25.48 -18.56
N GLU A 100 -7.06 -26.46 -18.73
CA GLU A 100 -8.50 -26.23 -18.69
C GLU A 100 -8.92 -25.64 -17.32
N GLY A 101 -9.67 -24.54 -17.36
CA GLY A 101 -10.22 -23.89 -16.17
C GLY A 101 -9.20 -23.26 -15.20
N LYS A 102 -7.90 -23.23 -15.51
CA LYS A 102 -6.88 -22.59 -14.67
C LYS A 102 -6.07 -21.56 -15.45
N PRO A 103 -6.13 -20.26 -15.09
CA PRO A 103 -5.35 -19.25 -15.78
C PRO A 103 -3.86 -19.55 -15.61
N LYS A 104 -3.14 -19.52 -16.73
CA LYS A 104 -1.68 -19.63 -16.78
C LYS A 104 -1.11 -18.28 -17.20
N THR A 105 -0.03 -17.86 -16.55
CA THR A 105 0.63 -16.59 -16.82
C THR A 105 1.96 -16.83 -17.51
N ALA A 106 2.23 -16.10 -18.58
CA ALA A 106 3.55 -16.00 -19.19
C ALA A 106 4.30 -14.81 -18.58
N THR A 107 5.63 -14.93 -18.48
CA THR A 107 6.48 -13.84 -18.02
C THR A 107 7.70 -13.70 -18.92
N TYR A 108 8.19 -12.46 -19.05
CA TYR A 108 9.42 -12.16 -19.77
C TYR A 108 10.20 -11.06 -19.05
N ALA A 109 11.48 -11.31 -18.75
CA ALA A 109 12.35 -10.34 -18.11
C ALA A 109 13.38 -9.78 -19.12
N SER A 110 13.57 -8.46 -19.11
CA SER A 110 14.58 -7.78 -19.90
C SER A 110 15.38 -6.83 -19.00
N THR A 111 16.69 -7.07 -18.91
CA THR A 111 17.59 -6.35 -17.99
C THR A 111 18.50 -5.30 -18.67
N LEU A 112 18.72 -5.42 -19.98
CA LEU A 112 19.61 -4.52 -20.73
C LEU A 112 18.85 -3.32 -21.31
N LEU A 113 18.29 -2.51 -20.42
CA LEU A 113 17.55 -1.31 -20.77
C LEU A 113 18.47 -0.09 -20.79
N ARG A 114 18.28 0.79 -21.79
CA ARG A 114 19.09 1.99 -21.99
C ARG A 114 18.44 3.18 -21.30
N PRO A 115 19.15 3.88 -20.39
CA PRO A 115 18.62 5.09 -19.77
C PRO A 115 18.17 6.15 -20.79
N GLY A 116 17.16 6.95 -20.43
CA GLY A 116 16.63 8.02 -21.27
C GLY A 116 15.78 7.55 -22.46
N HIS A 117 15.31 6.30 -22.46
CA HIS A 117 14.50 5.74 -23.55
C HIS A 117 13.12 5.31 -23.08
N LEU A 118 12.13 5.56 -23.93
CA LEU A 118 10.81 4.96 -23.84
C LEU A 118 10.84 3.58 -24.47
N TYR A 119 10.27 2.62 -23.75
CA TYR A 119 10.05 1.26 -24.19
C TYR A 119 8.57 1.04 -24.41
N PHE A 120 8.23 0.40 -25.53
CA PHE A 120 6.88 -0.03 -25.84
C PHE A 120 6.88 -1.52 -26.10
N PHE A 121 5.90 -2.23 -25.55
CA PHE A 121 5.73 -3.66 -25.75
C PHE A 121 4.27 -3.98 -26.10
N MET A 122 4.13 -4.95 -26.99
CA MET A 122 2.87 -5.65 -27.27
C MET A 122 3.18 -7.11 -27.58
N VAL A 123 2.21 -7.98 -27.36
CA VAL A 123 2.36 -9.43 -27.54
C VAL A 123 1.27 -9.93 -28.46
N ARG A 124 1.63 -10.86 -29.35
CA ARG A 124 0.68 -11.72 -30.06
C ARG A 124 0.90 -13.16 -29.66
N SER A 125 -0.18 -13.93 -29.62
CA SER A 125 -0.13 -15.37 -29.32
C SER A 125 -0.30 -16.18 -30.60
N ARG A 126 0.36 -17.34 -30.65
CA ARG A 126 0.29 -18.28 -31.77
C ARG A 126 -0.13 -19.66 -31.30
N SER A 127 -1.16 -20.24 -31.90
CA SER A 127 -1.55 -21.64 -31.71
C SER A 127 -1.15 -22.53 -32.89
N GLY A 128 -0.55 -21.96 -33.94
CA GLY A 128 -0.06 -22.65 -35.13
C GLY A 128 0.52 -21.69 -36.17
N TRP A 129 1.05 -22.23 -37.28
CA TRP A 129 1.75 -21.45 -38.30
C TRP A 129 0.92 -20.31 -38.94
N TRP A 130 -0.40 -20.49 -39.05
CA TRP A 130 -1.34 -19.51 -39.62
C TRP A 130 -2.33 -18.95 -38.60
N ALA A 131 -2.10 -19.20 -37.31
CA ALA A 131 -3.04 -18.91 -36.24
C ALA A 131 -2.45 -17.96 -35.21
N GLU A 132 -2.39 -16.68 -35.59
CA GLU A 132 -1.87 -15.57 -34.79
C GLU A 132 -3.03 -14.70 -34.30
N SER A 133 -3.02 -14.33 -33.03
CA SER A 133 -4.00 -13.42 -32.46
C SER A 133 -3.82 -11.99 -32.98
N ALA A 134 -4.83 -11.14 -32.76
CA ALA A 134 -4.65 -9.69 -32.88
C ALA A 134 -3.67 -9.17 -31.81
N ASP A 135 -3.26 -7.90 -31.97
CA ASP A 135 -2.39 -7.18 -31.04
C ASP A 135 -2.97 -7.14 -29.62
N SER A 136 -2.09 -7.25 -28.63
CA SER A 136 -2.46 -6.95 -27.26
C SER A 136 -2.67 -5.45 -27.02
N ASN A 137 -3.11 -5.10 -25.82
CA ASN A 137 -2.86 -3.75 -25.31
C ASN A 137 -1.35 -3.45 -25.34
N VAL A 138 -0.99 -2.19 -25.61
CA VAL A 138 0.40 -1.73 -25.57
C VAL A 138 0.72 -1.25 -24.16
N VAL A 139 1.84 -1.71 -23.62
CA VAL A 139 2.41 -1.13 -22.39
C VAL A 139 3.63 -0.29 -22.74
N SER A 140 3.81 0.81 -22.02
CA SER A 140 4.94 1.71 -22.23
C SER A 140 5.49 2.26 -20.94
N PHE A 141 6.80 2.41 -20.87
CA PHE A 141 7.47 3.04 -19.73
C PHE A 141 8.76 3.74 -20.14
N LEU A 142 9.14 4.75 -19.35
CA LEU A 142 10.46 5.36 -19.41
C LEU A 142 11.43 4.53 -18.59
N TRP A 143 12.58 4.18 -19.17
CA TRP A 143 13.69 3.62 -18.41
C TRP A 143 14.78 4.68 -18.21
N ASN A 144 15.15 4.91 -16.97
CA ASN A 144 16.28 5.76 -16.57
C ASN A 144 16.97 5.17 -15.34
N ILE A 145 18.10 5.74 -14.93
CA ILE A 145 18.77 5.32 -13.70
C ILE A 145 17.81 5.65 -12.53
N PRO A 146 17.42 4.65 -11.71
CA PRO A 146 16.50 4.89 -10.60
C PRO A 146 17.13 5.80 -9.54
N PRO A 147 16.32 6.53 -8.75
CA PRO A 147 16.84 7.23 -7.56
C PRO A 147 17.30 6.23 -6.50
N ALA A 148 18.24 6.64 -5.64
CA ALA A 148 18.59 5.85 -4.46
C ALA A 148 17.38 5.70 -3.52
N ALA A 149 17.33 4.63 -2.73
CA ALA A 149 16.31 4.47 -1.71
C ALA A 149 16.47 5.59 -0.65
N PRO A 150 15.38 6.17 -0.13
CA PRO A 150 15.47 7.12 0.97
C PRO A 150 16.18 6.52 2.19
N GLY A 151 16.98 7.32 2.88
CA GLY A 151 17.67 6.94 4.10
C GLY A 151 16.94 7.41 5.37
N GLN A 152 17.22 6.76 6.50
CA GLN A 152 16.78 7.19 7.84
C GLN A 152 15.26 7.45 7.96
N LEU A 153 14.43 6.52 7.50
CA LEU A 153 12.99 6.61 7.76
C LEU A 153 12.72 6.56 9.27
N ALA A 154 12.22 7.67 9.81
CA ALA A 154 11.74 7.80 11.17
C ALA A 154 10.21 7.89 11.16
N VAL A 155 9.58 7.23 12.13
CA VAL A 155 8.13 7.18 12.28
C VAL A 155 7.81 7.43 13.75
N GLU A 156 7.06 8.49 14.01
CA GLU A 156 6.73 8.96 15.36
C GLU A 156 5.24 9.20 15.51
N THR A 157 4.73 9.01 16.73
CA THR A 157 3.33 9.31 17.03
C THR A 157 3.17 10.80 17.34
N SER A 158 2.31 11.50 16.60
CA SER A 158 2.08 12.94 16.76
C SER A 158 0.59 13.26 16.80
N GLY A 159 0.11 13.76 17.94
CA GLY A 159 -1.32 14.02 18.14
C GLY A 159 -2.15 12.75 17.93
N ASN A 160 -3.09 12.81 16.97
CA ASN A 160 -3.96 11.69 16.60
C ASN A 160 -3.46 10.92 15.36
N GLY A 161 -2.22 11.14 14.92
CA GLY A 161 -1.65 10.56 13.71
C GLY A 161 -0.24 9.99 13.89
N ILE A 162 0.33 9.54 12.78
CA ILE A 162 1.70 9.07 12.69
C ILE A 162 2.46 9.99 11.72
N SER A 163 3.51 10.65 12.21
CA SER A 163 4.39 11.47 11.40
C SER A 163 5.61 10.68 10.94
N LEU A 164 5.90 10.75 9.66
CA LEU A 164 7.01 10.11 8.98
C LEU A 164 7.98 11.19 8.50
N SER A 165 9.27 10.94 8.63
CA SER A 165 10.33 11.76 8.04
C SER A 165 11.47 10.88 7.53
N TRP A 166 12.15 11.34 6.49
CA TRP A 166 13.29 10.63 5.91
C TRP A 166 14.27 11.63 5.28
N LEU A 167 15.47 11.16 4.92
CA LEU A 167 16.42 12.00 4.20
C LEU A 167 15.97 12.23 2.76
N PRO A 168 15.97 13.48 2.28
CA PRO A 168 15.77 13.79 0.86
C PRO A 168 16.78 13.04 -0.02
N VAL A 169 16.33 12.65 -1.20
CA VAL A 169 17.12 11.87 -2.17
C VAL A 169 17.50 12.81 -3.30
N THR A 170 18.80 12.96 -3.52
CA THR A 170 19.37 13.82 -4.56
C THR A 170 20.34 13.08 -5.47
N THR A 171 20.52 11.78 -5.26
CA THR A 171 21.48 10.95 -6.00
C THR A 171 20.89 9.61 -6.41
N HIS A 172 21.47 9.05 -7.47
CA HIS A 172 21.32 7.66 -7.86
C HIS A 172 22.09 6.72 -6.91
N PRO A 173 21.88 5.39 -6.97
CA PRO A 173 22.62 4.42 -6.16
C PRO A 173 24.15 4.45 -6.33
N ASP A 174 24.64 4.91 -7.48
CA ASP A 174 26.08 5.06 -7.77
C ASP A 174 26.67 6.39 -7.27
N GLY A 175 25.86 7.25 -6.64
CA GLY A 175 26.25 8.55 -6.11
C GLY A 175 26.20 9.69 -7.11
N SER A 176 25.84 9.45 -8.38
CA SER A 176 25.63 10.52 -9.35
C SER A 176 24.40 11.37 -8.98
N ILE A 177 24.43 12.66 -9.29
CA ILE A 177 23.38 13.62 -8.91
C ILE A 177 22.16 13.47 -9.81
N ILE A 178 20.96 13.55 -9.22
CA ILE A 178 19.69 13.63 -9.93
C ILE A 178 19.33 15.11 -10.15
N PRO A 179 19.33 15.62 -11.39
CA PRO A 179 18.92 16.99 -11.68
C PRO A 179 17.39 17.17 -11.73
N GLU A 180 16.64 16.09 -11.96
CA GLU A 180 15.17 16.14 -12.05
C GLU A 180 14.47 16.16 -10.68
N PRO A 181 13.20 16.60 -10.62
CA PRO A 181 12.42 16.55 -9.39
C PRO A 181 12.26 15.11 -8.86
N VAL A 182 12.55 14.92 -7.57
CA VAL A 182 12.30 13.67 -6.85
C VAL A 182 11.07 13.85 -5.95
N LYS A 183 10.10 12.95 -6.10
CA LYS A 183 8.93 12.81 -5.24
C LYS A 183 8.97 11.50 -4.45
N TYR A 184 8.02 11.29 -3.55
CA TYR A 184 7.98 10.12 -2.68
C TYR A 184 6.62 9.43 -2.70
N GLN A 185 6.64 8.11 -2.88
CA GLN A 185 5.50 7.23 -2.68
C GLN A 185 5.61 6.59 -1.30
N VAL A 186 4.61 6.80 -0.44
CA VAL A 186 4.51 6.13 0.86
C VAL A 186 3.68 4.85 0.71
N PHE A 187 4.13 3.78 1.34
CA PHE A 187 3.41 2.53 1.45
C PHE A 187 3.11 2.24 2.91
N ARG A 188 1.89 1.76 3.17
CA ARG A 188 1.41 1.39 4.51
C ARG A 188 1.02 -0.08 4.55
N SER A 189 1.37 -0.75 5.64
CA SER A 189 0.86 -2.06 6.01
C SER A 189 0.22 -1.95 7.40
N GLN A 190 -0.88 -2.68 7.61
CA GLN A 190 -1.59 -2.74 8.87
C GLN A 190 -1.47 -4.14 9.47
N ALA A 191 -1.11 -4.23 10.75
CA ALA A 191 -1.02 -5.47 11.52
C ALA A 191 -0.20 -6.60 10.83
N GLY A 192 0.84 -6.23 10.06
CA GLY A 192 1.68 -7.18 9.34
C GLY A 192 1.10 -7.70 8.01
N GLY A 193 0.01 -7.10 7.52
CA GLY A 193 -0.56 -7.38 6.20
C GLY A 193 0.33 -6.91 5.04
N PRO A 194 -0.14 -7.04 3.79
CA PRO A 194 0.59 -6.54 2.63
C PRO A 194 0.74 -5.01 2.67
N PHE A 195 1.82 -4.50 2.09
CA PHE A 195 1.99 -3.06 1.88
C PHE A 195 1.12 -2.61 0.71
N ALA A 196 0.34 -1.55 0.92
CA ALA A 196 -0.39 -0.84 -0.11
C ALA A 196 0.14 0.60 -0.24
N PRO A 197 0.21 1.16 -1.45
CA PRO A 197 0.55 2.57 -1.61
C PRO A 197 -0.54 3.45 -1.00
N LEU A 198 -0.13 4.54 -0.37
CA LEU A 198 -1.03 5.64 -0.02
C LEU A 198 -1.23 6.56 -1.23
N ASP A 199 -2.33 7.29 -1.28
CA ASP A 199 -2.66 8.08 -2.46
C ASP A 199 -1.72 9.26 -2.65
N GLY A 200 -1.21 9.38 -3.88
CA GLY A 200 -0.42 10.52 -4.33
C GLY A 200 1.08 10.43 -4.05
N LEU A 201 1.82 11.21 -4.84
CA LEU A 201 3.26 11.41 -4.66
C LEU A 201 3.52 12.69 -3.87
N LEU A 202 4.44 12.62 -2.92
CA LEU A 202 4.79 13.73 -2.03
C LEU A 202 6.01 14.47 -2.55
N ASP A 203 5.97 15.81 -2.51
CA ASP A 203 7.11 16.65 -2.89
C ASP A 203 8.13 16.84 -1.74
N LYS A 204 7.73 16.50 -0.50
CA LYS A 204 8.54 16.68 0.69
C LYS A 204 8.95 15.34 1.28
N ALA A 205 10.12 15.31 1.91
CA ALA A 205 10.62 14.14 2.62
C ALA A 205 9.97 13.94 4.01
N ALA A 206 8.67 14.17 4.09
CA ALA A 206 7.86 14.04 5.29
C ALA A 206 6.39 13.80 4.94
N TYR A 207 5.68 13.07 5.79
CA TYR A 207 4.26 12.75 5.65
C TYR A 207 3.61 12.60 7.02
N THR A 208 2.34 12.95 7.16
CA THR A 208 1.57 12.66 8.37
C THR A 208 0.35 11.83 7.99
N ASP A 209 0.34 10.58 8.44
CA ASP A 209 -0.81 9.70 8.32
C ASP A 209 -1.82 10.03 9.43
N THR A 210 -2.98 10.53 9.04
CA THR A 210 -4.08 10.87 9.96
C THR A 210 -5.20 9.83 9.93
N GLU A 211 -5.16 8.89 9.00
CA GLU A 211 -6.15 7.83 8.84
C GLU A 211 -5.71 6.57 9.61
N VAL A 212 -5.38 6.77 10.88
CA VAL A 212 -4.87 5.73 11.75
C VAL A 212 -5.74 5.59 13.00
N GLU A 213 -5.96 4.36 13.41
CA GLU A 213 -6.65 4.04 14.66
C GLU A 213 -5.66 3.79 15.80
N ALA A 214 -5.92 4.41 16.95
CA ALA A 214 -5.13 4.21 18.16
C ALA A 214 -5.05 2.73 18.56
N GLY A 215 -3.88 2.31 19.07
CA GLY A 215 -3.60 0.94 19.47
C GLY A 215 -3.33 -0.03 18.31
N ARG A 216 -3.55 0.35 17.05
CA ARG A 216 -3.24 -0.50 15.90
C ARG A 216 -1.78 -0.31 15.44
N SER A 217 -1.13 -1.42 15.09
CA SER A 217 0.25 -1.38 14.56
C SER A 217 0.24 -1.12 13.06
N TYR A 218 1.00 -0.10 12.65
CA TYR A 218 1.22 0.27 11.26
C TYR A 218 2.70 0.18 10.92
N GLN A 219 2.98 -0.30 9.72
CA GLN A 219 4.32 -0.31 9.14
C GLN A 219 4.36 0.55 7.89
N TYR A 220 5.44 1.31 7.72
CA TYR A 220 5.61 2.21 6.59
C TYR A 220 6.90 1.92 5.83
N LYS A 221 6.83 2.06 4.52
CA LYS A 221 7.98 2.13 3.61
C LYS A 221 7.84 3.35 2.72
N VAL A 222 8.96 3.88 2.25
CA VAL A 222 8.97 5.01 1.34
C VAL A 222 9.84 4.69 0.13
N GLN A 223 9.35 5.05 -1.06
CA GLN A 223 10.08 4.96 -2.32
C GLN A 223 10.33 6.36 -2.86
N ALA A 224 11.56 6.63 -3.31
CA ALA A 224 11.84 7.82 -4.12
C ALA A 224 11.43 7.56 -5.58
N VAL A 225 10.86 8.58 -6.22
CA VAL A 225 10.39 8.53 -7.61
C VAL A 225 10.90 9.76 -8.33
N THR A 226 11.73 9.59 -9.35
CA THR A 226 12.20 10.69 -10.19
C THR A 226 11.17 10.97 -11.27
N ILE A 227 10.80 12.24 -11.43
CA ILE A 227 9.79 12.69 -12.38
C ILE A 227 10.47 13.27 -13.62
N TYR A 228 10.10 12.77 -14.79
CA TYR A 228 10.56 13.23 -16.10
C TYR A 228 9.37 13.73 -16.93
N ASP A 229 9.64 14.48 -17.99
CA ASP A 229 8.60 15.01 -18.89
C ASP A 229 7.70 13.92 -19.51
N LYS A 230 8.28 12.72 -19.73
CA LYS A 230 7.63 11.58 -20.40
C LYS A 230 7.48 10.34 -19.50
N GLY A 231 7.40 10.54 -18.19
CA GLY A 231 7.12 9.45 -17.25
C GLY A 231 7.86 9.60 -15.93
N GLN A 232 7.96 8.50 -15.20
CA GLN A 232 8.59 8.49 -13.90
C GLN A 232 9.33 7.18 -13.67
N VAL A 233 10.37 7.22 -12.84
CA VAL A 233 11.18 6.06 -12.49
C VAL A 233 11.25 5.94 -10.97
N GLY A 234 10.71 4.82 -10.46
CA GLY A 234 10.76 4.49 -9.03
C GLY A 234 12.07 3.82 -8.65
N GLY A 235 12.63 4.20 -7.51
CA GLY A 235 13.84 3.60 -6.96
C GLY A 235 13.58 2.46 -5.99
N GLY A 236 14.59 2.12 -5.19
CA GLY A 236 14.43 1.21 -4.06
C GLY A 236 13.51 1.78 -2.97
N VAL A 237 13.00 0.89 -2.12
CA VAL A 237 12.20 1.27 -0.93
C VAL A 237 13.05 1.25 0.34
N THR A 238 12.68 2.05 1.34
CA THR A 238 13.28 1.98 2.68
C THR A 238 13.06 0.60 3.32
N ALA A 239 13.86 0.28 4.33
CA ALA A 239 13.45 -0.71 5.33
C ALA A 239 12.13 -0.26 6.00
N PRO A 240 11.26 -1.21 6.40
CA PRO A 240 10.00 -0.85 7.05
C PRO A 240 10.25 -0.29 8.45
N ALA A 241 9.52 0.76 8.81
CA ALA A 241 9.48 1.32 10.16
C ALA A 241 8.07 1.16 10.75
N THR A 242 7.98 0.88 12.05
CA THR A 242 6.72 0.54 12.73
C THR A 242 6.34 1.62 13.74
N ALA A 243 5.06 1.96 13.80
CA ALA A 243 4.50 2.80 14.86
C ALA A 243 3.11 2.30 15.29
N VAL A 244 2.79 2.54 16.55
CA VAL A 244 1.49 2.28 17.16
C VAL A 244 0.99 3.61 17.71
N PRO A 245 0.01 4.27 17.06
CA PRO A 245 -0.52 5.53 17.55
C PRO A 245 -1.24 5.28 18.87
N VAL A 246 -1.11 6.23 19.78
CA VAL A 246 -1.79 6.21 21.08
C VAL A 246 -2.89 7.25 21.05
N ASP A 247 -4.03 6.95 21.67
CA ASP A 247 -5.08 7.95 21.82
C ASP A 247 -4.61 9.02 22.81
N ARG A 248 -4.61 10.28 22.37
CA ARG A 248 -4.24 11.45 23.18
C ARG A 248 -5.42 12.41 23.36
N THR A 249 -6.62 12.00 23.01
CA THR A 249 -7.82 12.83 23.09
C THR A 249 -8.45 12.69 24.46
N ALA A 250 -8.29 13.70 25.32
CA ALA A 250 -8.90 13.69 26.65
C ALA A 250 -10.42 13.83 26.60
N SER A 251 -11.11 13.15 27.53
CA SER A 251 -12.54 13.32 27.78
C SER A 251 -12.90 14.75 28.21
N THR A 252 -14.20 15.08 28.16
CA THR A 252 -14.72 16.36 28.65
C THR A 252 -14.66 16.45 30.18
N PRO A 253 -14.31 17.63 30.75
CA PRO A 253 -14.28 17.82 32.20
C PRO A 253 -15.65 17.55 32.85
N PRO A 254 -15.69 17.05 34.10
CA PRO A 254 -16.93 16.91 34.86
C PRO A 254 -17.63 18.25 35.08
N GLU A 255 -18.95 18.25 34.92
CA GLU A 255 -19.82 19.41 35.15
C GLU A 255 -20.59 19.28 36.47
N GLY A 256 -21.20 20.38 36.92
CA GLY A 256 -22.03 20.38 38.13
C GLY A 256 -21.27 20.08 39.41
N VAL A 257 -19.96 20.36 39.44
CA VAL A 257 -19.13 20.07 40.61
C VAL A 257 -19.59 20.88 41.82
N THR A 258 -19.93 20.19 42.89
CA THR A 258 -20.36 20.77 44.16
C THR A 258 -19.60 20.14 45.32
N ALA A 259 -19.41 20.90 46.40
CA ALA A 259 -18.73 20.40 47.60
C ALA A 259 -19.56 20.74 48.84
N ILE A 260 -19.88 19.71 49.64
CA ILE A 260 -20.73 19.80 50.81
C ILE A 260 -19.90 19.42 52.04
N ARG A 261 -19.76 20.36 52.98
CA ARG A 261 -19.09 20.10 54.26
C ARG A 261 -20.02 19.32 55.19
N THR A 262 -19.47 18.33 55.87
CA THR A 262 -20.17 17.47 56.84
C THR A 262 -19.38 17.41 58.15
N VAL A 263 -19.93 16.74 59.17
CA VAL A 263 -19.21 16.48 60.43
C VAL A 263 -17.99 15.56 60.26
N ALA A 264 -17.94 14.78 59.18
CA ALA A 264 -16.90 13.77 58.93
C ALA A 264 -15.86 14.19 57.88
N GLY A 265 -16.05 15.32 57.19
CA GLY A 265 -15.21 15.72 56.06
C GLY A 265 -15.97 16.54 55.01
N VAL A 266 -15.48 16.54 53.77
CA VAL A 266 -16.13 17.18 52.62
C VAL A 266 -16.52 16.15 51.57
N LYS A 267 -17.77 16.20 51.13
CA LYS A 267 -18.27 15.40 50.02
C LYS A 267 -18.22 16.23 48.74
N VAL A 268 -17.44 15.80 47.76
CA VAL A 268 -17.34 16.43 46.44
C VAL A 268 -18.15 15.61 45.45
N LEU A 269 -19.15 16.21 44.83
CA LEU A 269 -20.09 15.57 43.90
C LEU A 269 -19.99 16.23 42.53
N TRP A 270 -20.30 15.48 41.47
CA TRP A 270 -20.40 15.99 40.11
C TRP A 270 -21.50 15.26 39.34
N ASN A 271 -21.92 15.83 38.21
CA ASN A 271 -22.87 15.18 37.33
C ASN A 271 -22.21 14.01 36.59
N GLU A 272 -22.96 12.93 36.38
CA GLU A 272 -22.52 11.86 35.48
C GLU A 272 -22.41 12.39 34.05
N GLY A 273 -21.25 12.24 33.45
CA GLY A 273 -21.00 12.66 32.07
C GLY A 273 -21.65 11.74 31.04
N GLN A 274 -21.89 12.23 29.82
CA GLN A 274 -22.40 11.42 28.70
C GLN A 274 -21.28 10.67 27.96
N ASP A 275 -20.02 11.01 28.23
CA ASP A 275 -18.87 10.41 27.59
C ASP A 275 -18.61 8.99 28.14
N ARG A 276 -18.92 7.99 27.31
CA ARG A 276 -18.73 6.57 27.64
C ARG A 276 -17.27 6.14 27.70
N SER A 277 -16.34 6.98 27.24
CA SER A 277 -14.91 6.70 27.33
C SER A 277 -14.35 6.91 28.73
N VAL A 278 -15.08 7.62 29.61
CA VAL A 278 -14.65 7.91 30.99
C VAL A 278 -14.63 6.63 31.83
N ARG A 279 -13.49 6.33 32.45
CA ARG A 279 -13.29 5.21 33.37
C ARG A 279 -13.23 5.63 34.84
N GLY A 280 -13.01 6.92 35.10
CA GLY A 280 -12.89 7.43 36.46
C GLY A 280 -12.64 8.94 36.49
N TYR A 281 -12.44 9.44 37.71
CA TYR A 281 -12.28 10.85 37.99
C TYR A 281 -11.15 11.06 39.00
N ARG A 282 -10.38 12.15 38.83
CA ARG A 282 -9.44 12.60 39.86
C ARG A 282 -9.95 13.86 40.50
N VAL A 283 -9.82 13.93 41.83
CA VAL A 283 -10.23 15.07 42.63
C VAL A 283 -8.98 15.79 43.11
N TYR A 284 -8.97 17.10 42.88
CA TYR A 284 -7.89 17.99 43.25
C TYR A 284 -8.38 18.99 44.29
N ARG A 285 -7.49 19.35 45.21
CA ARG A 285 -7.72 20.33 46.27
C ARG A 285 -6.65 21.41 46.24
N ARG A 286 -7.06 22.67 46.41
CA ARG A 286 -6.15 23.82 46.41
C ARG A 286 -6.45 24.75 47.58
N LEU A 287 -5.42 25.13 48.34
CA LEU A 287 -5.52 26.20 49.33
C LEU A 287 -5.47 27.58 48.64
N PRO A 288 -5.97 28.65 49.29
CA PRO A 288 -6.04 29.98 48.67
C PRO A 288 -4.67 30.52 48.23
N ASP A 289 -3.64 30.21 49.01
CA ASP A 289 -2.26 30.66 48.80
C ASP A 289 -1.47 29.73 47.84
N GLU A 290 -2.07 28.63 47.41
CA GLU A 290 -1.45 27.67 46.49
C GLU A 290 -1.77 28.01 45.03
N GLN A 291 -0.73 27.98 44.20
CA GLN A 291 -0.83 28.18 42.75
C GLN A 291 -1.30 26.92 42.00
N ARG A 292 -1.10 25.73 42.58
CA ARG A 292 -1.46 24.45 41.96
C ARG A 292 -2.29 23.63 42.91
N ALA A 293 -3.34 23.02 42.39
CA ALA A 293 -4.12 22.05 43.14
C ALA A 293 -3.33 20.74 43.30
N THR A 294 -3.53 20.05 44.41
CA THR A 294 -2.95 18.75 44.74
C THR A 294 -3.99 17.66 44.55
N MET A 295 -3.62 16.53 43.95
CA MET A 295 -4.53 15.39 43.82
C MET A 295 -4.76 14.78 45.21
N VAL A 296 -6.03 14.70 45.61
CA VAL A 296 -6.45 14.13 46.91
C VAL A 296 -7.13 12.78 46.78
N GLY A 297 -7.54 12.40 45.57
CA GLY A 297 -8.08 11.06 45.32
C GLY A 297 -8.42 10.79 43.86
N GLU A 298 -8.68 9.51 43.58
CA GLU A 298 -9.16 9.00 42.30
C GLU A 298 -10.30 8.02 42.58
N VAL A 299 -11.37 8.08 41.79
CA VAL A 299 -12.51 7.16 41.87
C VAL A 299 -12.84 6.61 40.49
N SER A 300 -13.31 5.36 40.41
CA SER A 300 -13.75 4.75 39.15
C SER A 300 -15.26 4.90 38.94
N VAL A 301 -15.71 4.96 37.69
CA VAL A 301 -17.15 4.91 37.37
C VAL A 301 -17.80 3.64 37.95
N PRO A 302 -19.07 3.68 38.41
CA PRO A 302 -20.04 4.78 38.27
C PRO A 302 -20.00 5.80 39.42
N ALA A 303 -18.93 5.85 40.23
CA ALA A 303 -18.87 6.80 41.34
C ALA A 303 -18.83 8.26 40.83
N THR A 304 -19.77 9.07 41.31
CA THR A 304 -19.87 10.52 41.07
C THR A 304 -19.70 11.35 42.36
N LEU A 305 -19.05 10.73 43.36
CA LEU A 305 -18.82 11.27 44.68
C LEU A 305 -17.41 10.87 45.16
N PHE A 306 -16.72 11.84 45.75
CA PHE A 306 -15.50 11.62 46.52
C PHE A 306 -15.68 12.14 47.96
N ASP A 307 -15.24 11.37 48.94
CA ASP A 307 -15.32 11.70 50.37
C ASP A 307 -13.93 12.09 50.90
N ASP A 308 -13.67 13.39 51.03
CA ASP A 308 -12.46 13.90 51.65
C ASP A 308 -12.59 13.90 53.17
N GLN A 309 -12.08 12.84 53.80
CA GLN A 309 -12.12 12.63 55.25
C GLN A 309 -11.06 13.43 56.02
N ALA A 310 -10.14 14.10 55.32
CA ALA A 310 -9.07 14.88 55.92
C ALA A 310 -9.00 16.28 55.28
N PRO A 311 -10.08 17.09 55.38
CA PRO A 311 -10.08 18.44 54.84
C PRO A 311 -9.06 19.31 55.61
N PRO A 312 -8.47 20.32 54.94
CA PRO A 312 -7.46 21.17 55.55
C PRO A 312 -8.03 22.03 56.68
N GLN A 313 -7.20 22.37 57.66
CA GLN A 313 -7.52 23.39 58.65
C GLN A 313 -7.25 24.80 58.08
N ALA A 314 -8.13 25.27 57.20
CA ALA A 314 -8.04 26.59 56.57
C ALA A 314 -9.39 27.31 56.58
N GLU A 315 -9.43 28.65 56.51
CA GLU A 315 -10.71 29.39 56.43
C GLU A 315 -11.50 29.07 55.15
N MET A 316 -10.79 28.79 54.06
CA MET A 316 -11.36 28.41 52.78
C MET A 316 -10.38 27.61 51.94
N TRP A 317 -10.90 26.78 51.05
CA TRP A 317 -10.16 26.01 50.05
C TRP A 317 -11.06 25.66 48.87
N PHE A 318 -10.48 25.09 47.81
CA PHE A 318 -11.16 24.81 46.55
C PHE A 318 -11.01 23.35 46.14
N TYR A 319 -12.02 22.80 45.47
CA TYR A 319 -11.93 21.51 44.77
C TYR A 319 -12.15 21.68 43.28
N SER A 320 -11.48 20.87 42.48
CA SER A 320 -11.79 20.65 41.06
C SER A 320 -11.72 19.15 40.75
N VAL A 321 -12.39 18.73 39.69
CA VAL A 321 -12.43 17.33 39.26
C VAL A 321 -12.03 17.25 37.79
N THR A 322 -11.25 16.24 37.43
CA THR A 322 -10.95 15.87 36.04
C THR A 322 -11.53 14.49 35.75
N SER A 323 -11.81 14.20 34.48
CA SER A 323 -12.17 12.87 34.01
C SER A 323 -10.96 12.16 33.42
N LEU A 324 -10.90 10.85 33.63
CA LEU A 324 -9.93 9.95 33.02
C LEU A 324 -10.63 9.04 32.01
N ASP A 325 -10.08 8.93 30.80
CA ASP A 325 -10.59 8.03 29.77
C ASP A 325 -10.03 6.60 29.88
N ASN A 326 -10.41 5.75 28.93
CA ASN A 326 -9.95 4.37 28.78
C ASN A 326 -8.66 4.22 27.94
N ALA A 327 -7.97 5.29 27.57
CA ALA A 327 -6.72 5.22 26.83
C ALA A 327 -5.58 4.61 27.68
N SER A 328 -4.48 4.23 27.02
CA SER A 328 -3.28 3.70 27.66
C SER A 328 -2.03 4.42 27.14
N PRO A 329 -1.42 5.32 27.93
CA PRO A 329 -1.86 5.77 29.25
C PRO A 329 -3.19 6.56 29.19
N PRO A 330 -3.97 6.63 30.29
CA PRO A 330 -5.24 7.37 30.34
C PRO A 330 -5.02 8.85 30.08
N ASN A 331 -5.86 9.44 29.23
CA ASN A 331 -5.92 10.88 29.04
C ASN A 331 -6.75 11.51 30.16
N GLU A 332 -6.28 12.65 30.65
CA GLU A 332 -6.92 13.43 31.70
C GLU A 332 -7.48 14.73 31.11
N SER A 333 -8.73 15.03 31.41
CA SER A 333 -9.38 16.27 30.96
C SER A 333 -8.73 17.52 31.56
N SER A 334 -9.09 18.69 31.04
CA SER A 334 -8.93 19.92 31.82
C SER A 334 -9.66 19.81 33.16
N PRO A 335 -9.27 20.57 34.20
CA PRO A 335 -10.05 20.64 35.44
C PRO A 335 -11.43 21.24 35.21
N SER A 336 -12.42 20.79 35.98
CA SER A 336 -13.70 21.49 36.15
C SER A 336 -13.50 22.91 36.67
N ALA A 337 -14.57 23.71 36.64
CA ALA A 337 -14.61 24.93 37.46
C ALA A 337 -14.35 24.57 38.94
N GLU A 338 -13.62 25.43 39.64
CA GLU A 338 -13.35 25.24 41.06
C GLU A 338 -14.60 25.52 41.90
N VAL A 339 -14.88 24.63 42.85
CA VAL A 339 -15.90 24.85 43.89
C VAL A 339 -15.24 25.24 45.20
N LYS A 340 -15.72 26.34 45.80
CA LYS A 340 -15.21 26.87 47.07
C LYS A 340 -15.89 26.20 48.26
N VAL A 341 -15.09 25.84 49.26
CA VAL A 341 -15.54 25.42 50.60
C VAL A 341 -15.04 26.42 51.63
N ARG A 342 -15.83 26.64 52.69
CA ARG A 342 -15.47 27.49 53.84
C ARG A 342 -15.61 26.70 55.13
N ASN A 343 -14.75 27.00 56.10
CA ASN A 343 -14.88 26.50 57.48
C ASN A 343 -15.99 27.20 58.25
#